data_AF-A0A963VNB9-F1
#
_entry.id   AF-A0A963VNB9-F1
#
_cell.length_a   1.000
_cell.length_b   1.000
_cell.length_c   1.000
_cell.angle_alpha   90.00
_cell.angle_beta   90.00
_cell.angle_gamma   90.00
#
_symmetry.space_group_name_H-M   'P 1'
#
loop_
_entity.id
_entity.type
_entity.pdbx_description
1 polymer ?
#
loop_
_entity_poly.entity_id
_entity_poly.type
_entity_poly.pdbx_seq_one_letter_code
_entity_poly.pdbx_strand_id
1 'polypeptide(L)' 'LVTFVTNENTQGSEALLIDCKRFSDGPVCRIALPHKLCSGTHSCWAPGADLRDGLLSGRPA' A
#
# COMPACT_ATOMS: atom_id res chain seq x y z
N LEU A 1 4.59 3.29 6.56
CA LEU A 1 3.67 2.15 6.41
C LEU A 1 2.71 2.47 5.29
N VAL A 2 2.56 1.55 4.34
CA VAL A 2 1.50 1.59 3.33
C VAL A 2 0.47 0.54 3.74
N THR A 3 -0.81 0.92 3.76
CA THR A 3 -1.90 -0.01 4.09
C THR A 3 -3.20 0.43 3.41
N PHE A 4 -4.19 -0.45 3.39
CA PHE A 4 -5.53 -0.17 2.88
C PHE A 4 -6.53 -0.17 4.03
N VAL A 5 -7.42 0.82 4.04
CA VAL A 5 -8.51 0.92 5.01
C VAL A 5 -9.83 0.97 4.24
N THR A 6 -10.80 0.19 4.68
CA THR A 6 -12.17 0.21 4.17
C THR A 6 -13.09 0.78 5.23
N ASN A 7 -13.83 1.82 4.88
CA ASN A 7 -14.92 2.33 5.68
C ASN A 7 -16.21 1.61 5.26
N GLU A 8 -16.65 0.68 6.09
CA GLU A 8 -17.85 -0.11 5.82
C GLU A 8 -19.15 0.70 5.88
N ASN A 9 -19.18 1.85 6.56
CA ASN A 9 -20.38 2.68 6.59
C ASN A 9 -20.62 3.40 5.25
N THR A 10 -19.53 3.80 4.58
CA THR A 10 -19.61 4.53 3.29
C THR A 10 -19.30 3.64 2.09
N GLN A 11 -18.93 2.38 2.32
CA GLN A 11 -18.42 1.44 1.30
C GLN A 11 -17.23 2.01 0.52
N GLY A 12 -16.45 2.93 1.12
CA GLY A 12 -15.26 3.52 0.52
C GLY A 12 -13.98 2.83 0.98
N SER A 13 -12.97 2.78 0.11
CA SER A 13 -11.64 2.31 0.46
C SER A 13 -10.58 3.36 0.15
N GLU A 14 -9.52 3.39 0.96
CA GLU A 14 -8.40 4.32 0.83
C GLU A 14 -7.07 3.58 0.96
N ALA A 15 -6.06 4.00 0.21
CA ALA A 15 -4.67 3.68 0.50
C ALA A 15 -4.09 4.76 1.40
N LEU A 16 -3.50 4.35 2.52
CA LEU A 16 -2.91 5.24 3.51
C LEU A 16 -1.38 5.12 3.49
N LEU A 17 -0.71 6.27 3.60
CA LEU A 17 0.72 6.35 3.87
C LEU A 17 0.93 6.99 5.24
N ILE A 18 1.59 6.27 6.15
CA ILE A 18 1.86 6.69 7.53
C ILE A 18 3.37 6.77 7.74
N ASP A 19 3.85 7.83 8.38
CA ASP A 19 5.23 7.92 8.86
C ASP A 19 5.42 6.96 10.05
N CYS A 20 6.22 5.91 9.87
CA CYS A 20 6.43 4.90 10.92
C CYS A 20 7.11 5.45 12.18
N LYS A 21 7.85 6.56 12.10
CA LYS A 21 8.50 7.18 13.27
C LYS A 21 7.57 8.13 14.03
N ARG A 22 6.45 8.53 13.42
CA ARG A 22 5.48 9.48 13.96
C ARG A 22 4.06 8.96 13.78
N PHE A 23 3.82 7.73 14.23
CA PHE A 23 2.56 7.02 13.97
C PHE A 23 1.33 7.75 14.54
N SER A 24 1.47 8.39 15.71
CA SER A 24 0.41 9.14 16.39
C SER A 24 -0.08 10.37 15.64
N ASP A 25 0.72 10.92 14.73
CA ASP A 25 0.34 12.07 13.89
C ASP A 25 -0.68 11.66 12.80
N GLY A 26 -0.89 10.35 12.63
CA GLY A 26 -1.78 9.79 11.62
C GLY A 26 -1.14 9.71 10.23
N PRO A 27 -1.95 9.47 9.18
CA PRO A 27 -1.45 9.35 7.82
C PRO A 27 -0.97 10.69 7.24
N VAL A 28 0.22 10.69 6.66
CA VAL A 28 0.79 11.83 5.92
C VAL A 28 0.16 11.99 4.54
N CYS A 29 -0.47 10.93 4.01
CA CYS A 29 -1.21 10.94 2.76
C CYS A 29 -2.35 9.92 2.80
N ARG A 30 -3.49 10.29 2.19
CA ARG A 30 -4.65 9.43 1.98
C ARG A 30 -5.05 9.49 0.51
N ILE A 31 -5.18 8.34 -0.13
CA ILE A 31 -5.57 8.22 -1.53
C ILE A 31 -6.92 7.51 -1.58
N ALA A 32 -7.97 8.24 -1.98
CA ALA A 32 -9.28 7.64 -2.21
C ALA A 32 -9.24 6.68 -3.40
N LEU A 33 -9.76 5.48 -3.21
CA LEU A 33 -9.92 4.51 -4.29
C LEU A 33 -11.29 4.67 -4.94
N PRO A 34 -11.41 4.45 -6.26
CA PRO A 34 -12.68 4.62 -6.97
C PRO A 34 -13.74 3.58 -6.57
N HIS A 35 -13.33 2.49 -5.91
CA HIS A 35 -14.19 1.39 -5.51
C HIS A 35 -13.77 0.80 -4.16
N LYS A 36 -14.71 0.08 -3.53
CA LYS A 36 -14.45 -0.72 -2.33
C LYS A 36 -13.50 -1.87 -2.66
N LEU A 37 -12.45 -2.05 -1.87
CA LEU A 37 -11.61 -3.24 -1.91
C LEU A 37 -12.29 -4.41 -1.19
N CYS A 38 -12.10 -5.62 -1.71
CA CYS A 38 -12.43 -6.85 -1.00
C CYS A 38 -11.41 -7.13 0.12
N SER A 39 -11.73 -8.07 1.01
CA SER A 39 -10.77 -8.53 2.02
C SER A 39 -9.58 -9.20 1.33
N GLY A 40 -8.39 -8.64 1.50
CA GLY A 40 -7.14 -9.22 1.03
C GLY A 40 -6.57 -10.27 2.01
N THR A 41 -5.41 -10.82 1.66
CA THR A 41 -4.59 -11.68 2.53
C THR A 41 -3.29 -10.96 2.89
N HIS A 42 -2.22 -11.19 2.13
CA HIS A 42 -0.91 -10.62 2.37
C HIS A 42 -0.37 -9.94 1.11
N SER A 43 0.46 -8.92 1.31
CA SER A 43 1.18 -8.23 0.24
C SER A 43 2.56 -7.78 0.76
N CYS A 44 3.48 -7.48 -0.16
CA CYS A 44 4.77 -6.90 0.16
C CYS A 44 5.07 -5.72 -0.76
N TRP A 45 5.98 -4.86 -0.31
CA TRP A 45 6.53 -3.79 -1.14
C TRP A 45 7.79 -4.30 -1.86
N ALA A 46 7.94 -3.95 -3.13
CA ALA A 46 9.16 -4.13 -3.89
C ALA A 46 9.59 -2.79 -4.53
N PRO A 47 10.89 -2.45 -4.53
CA PRO A 47 11.42 -1.34 -5.31
C PRO A 47 11.03 -1.43 -6.78
N GLY A 48 10.74 -0.28 -7.42
CA GLY A 48 10.39 -0.25 -8.83
C GLY A 48 11.51 -0.73 -9.77
N ALA A 49 12.78 -0.61 -9.36
CA ALA A 49 13.92 -1.15 -10.10
C ALA A 49 13.84 -2.68 -10.21
N ASP A 50 13.54 -3.36 -9.10
CA ASP A 50 13.38 -4.82 -9.02
C ASP A 50 12.24 -5.34 -9.90
N LEU A 51 11.25 -4.49 -10.20
CA LEU A 51 10.11 -4.80 -11.08
C LEU A 51 10.36 -4.44 -12.54
N ARG A 52 11.01 -3.30 -12.81
CA ARG A 52 11.24 -2.79 -14.17
C ARG A 52 12.19 -3.68 -14.97
N ASP A 53 13.17 -4.26 -14.31
CA ASP A 53 14.14 -5.16 -14.93
C ASP A 53 13.68 -6.64 -14.88
N GLY A 54 12.44 -6.88 -14.41
CA GLY A 54 11.81 -8.19 -14.31
C GLY A 54 12.18 -8.95 -13.02
N LEU A 55 11.16 -9.37 -12.26
CA LEU A 55 11.27 -10.00 -10.93
C LEU A 55 11.85 -11.45 -10.91
N LEU A 56 12.44 -11.94 -12.02
CA LEU A 56 13.15 -13.24 -12.11
C LEU A 56 14.47 -13.14 -12.91
N SER A 57 15.03 -11.95 -13.10
CA SER A 57 16.13 -11.74 -14.05
C SER A 57 17.49 -12.36 -13.66
N GLY A 58 17.60 -13.01 -12.50
CA GLY A 58 18.70 -13.94 -12.17
C GLY A 58 20.10 -13.34 -12.10
N ARG A 59 20.27 -12.01 -12.11
CA ARG A 59 21.60 -11.39 -12.01
C ARG A 59 22.06 -11.35 -10.54
N PRO A 60 23.26 -11.90 -10.22
CA PRO A 60 23.83 -11.76 -8.89
C PRO A 60 24.21 -10.29 -8.63
N ALA A 61 24.16 -9.93 -7.34
CA ALA A 61 24.59 -8.64 -6.80
C ALA A 61 26.06 -8.33 -7.12
#